data_AF-A0A6C0IT44-F1
#
_entry.id   AF-A0A6C0IT44-F1
#
_cell.length_a   1.000
_cell.length_b   1.000
_cell.length_c   1.000
_cell.angle_alpha   90.00
_cell.angle_beta   90.00
_cell.angle_gamma   90.00
#
_symmetry.space_group_name_H-M   'P 1'
#
loop_
_entity.id
_entity.type
_entity.pdbx_description
1 polymer ?
#
loop_
_entity_poly.entity_id
_entity_poly.type
_entity_poly.pdbx_seq_one_letter_code
_entity_poly.pdbx_strand_id
1 'polypeptide(L)'
;MYNLAFYTCFYGGNNNKAFKIPEIPSLKYKCYYFTNNKIILNRLQNTKWIGIFDNKQIMENNDNDNDNAIVSCMASKHVKVCPQEYNELKQYDYLCYLDSKLKKVNENFLEKYIHKFFIENNFALLLRRHWFVEPNIWSEYNQSMKQPRYQKQSRQYTKYINKQIKNGLLEKTYYHCCTGLLIRNMKHPKMIDINNTWYQHIQECGIQCQISFFFVKQLFKGYIYPFTEIPFTK
;
A
#
# COMPACT_ATOMS: atom_id res chain seq x y z
N MET A 1 -5.41 15.84 -19.65
CA MET A 1 -4.67 15.68 -18.38
C MET A 1 -5.57 14.94 -17.41
N TYR A 2 -5.08 13.90 -16.73
CA TYR A 2 -5.94 13.11 -15.83
C TYR A 2 -6.15 13.82 -14.49
N ASN A 3 -7.32 13.61 -13.86
CA ASN A 3 -7.54 13.99 -12.46
C ASN A 3 -6.83 12.96 -11.55
N LEU A 4 -5.50 13.08 -11.44
CA LEU A 4 -4.60 12.11 -10.80
C LEU A 4 -3.82 12.75 -9.66
N ALA A 5 -3.63 12.02 -8.57
CA ALA A 5 -2.68 12.35 -7.52
C ALA A 5 -1.78 11.18 -7.13
N PHE A 6 -0.59 11.52 -6.65
CA PHE A 6 0.33 10.58 -6.02
C PHE A 6 0.28 10.75 -4.52
N TYR A 7 0.47 9.66 -3.79
CA TYR A 7 0.60 9.76 -2.35
C TYR A 7 1.49 8.67 -1.75
N THR A 8 2.09 9.01 -0.63
CA THR A 8 2.87 8.09 0.21
C THR A 8 2.64 8.43 1.67
N CYS A 9 3.18 7.62 2.56
CA CYS A 9 3.07 7.88 3.99
C CYS A 9 4.23 7.29 4.78
N PHE A 10 4.52 7.91 5.91
CA PHE A 10 5.38 7.36 6.95
C PHE A 10 4.80 7.69 8.32
N TYR A 11 4.70 6.69 9.18
CA TYR A 11 4.27 6.86 10.56
C TYR A 11 5.32 6.22 11.48
N GLY A 12 5.63 6.90 12.57
CA GLY A 12 6.54 6.41 13.60
C GLY A 12 7.71 7.36 13.92
N GLY A 13 8.61 6.89 14.78
CA GLY A 13 9.75 7.64 15.28
C GLY A 13 10.93 7.72 14.30
N ASN A 14 11.94 8.52 14.67
CA ASN A 14 13.08 8.85 13.81
C ASN A 14 14.04 7.69 13.58
N ASN A 15 14.10 6.72 14.50
CA ASN A 15 14.98 5.56 14.45
C ASN A 15 14.44 4.42 13.57
N ASN A 16 13.62 4.75 12.57
CA ASN A 16 13.01 3.77 11.67
C ASN A 16 13.74 3.75 10.32
N LYS A 17 14.09 2.57 9.81
CA LYS A 17 14.68 2.43 8.46
C LYS A 17 13.82 3.00 7.32
N ALA A 18 12.51 3.17 7.57
CA ALA A 18 11.57 3.77 6.63
C ALA A 18 11.41 5.29 6.80
N PHE A 19 12.17 5.92 7.71
CA PHE A 19 12.22 7.37 7.92
C PHE A 19 12.90 8.06 6.73
N LYS A 20 12.16 8.16 5.61
CA LYS A 20 12.66 8.65 4.33
C LYS A 20 11.55 9.35 3.55
N ILE A 21 11.92 10.44 2.88
CA ILE A 21 11.09 11.10 1.87
C ILE A 21 11.58 10.59 0.50
N PRO A 22 10.72 9.92 -0.30
CA PRO A 22 11.10 9.48 -1.64
C PRO A 22 11.21 10.68 -2.58
N GLU A 23 11.90 10.49 -3.70
CA GLU A 23 11.89 11.48 -4.78
C GLU A 23 10.44 11.73 -5.24
N ILE A 24 10.13 12.98 -5.58
CA ILE A 24 8.80 13.32 -6.05
C ILE A 24 8.51 12.61 -7.40
N PRO A 25 7.39 11.87 -7.52
CA PRO A 25 7.11 11.11 -8.73
C PRO A 25 6.71 12.00 -9.92
N SER A 26 6.15 13.19 -9.66
CA SER A 26 5.60 14.07 -10.69
C SER A 26 5.73 15.54 -10.29
N LEU A 27 6.01 16.40 -11.27
CA LEU A 27 5.86 17.85 -11.15
C LEU A 27 4.55 18.35 -11.77
N LYS A 28 3.84 17.46 -12.49
CA LYS A 28 2.58 17.73 -13.19
C LYS A 28 1.37 17.50 -12.28
N TYR A 29 1.43 16.50 -11.41
CA TYR A 29 0.35 16.07 -10.52
C TYR A 29 0.67 16.37 -9.06
N LYS A 30 -0.36 16.57 -8.24
CA LYS A 30 -0.17 16.77 -6.80
C LYS A 30 0.38 15.50 -6.14
N CYS A 31 1.35 15.68 -5.26
CA CYS A 31 2.03 14.60 -4.56
C CYS A 31 1.90 14.81 -3.04
N TYR A 32 1.17 13.93 -2.35
CA TYR A 32 0.86 14.05 -0.93
C TYR A 32 1.69 13.12 -0.05
N TYR A 33 2.20 13.63 1.06
CA TYR A 33 2.95 12.84 2.03
C TYR A 33 2.27 12.91 3.40
N PHE A 34 1.68 11.79 3.83
CA PHE A 34 1.02 11.69 5.14
C PHE A 34 2.02 11.26 6.21
N THR A 35 2.03 11.96 7.33
CA THR A 35 2.92 11.62 8.45
C THR A 35 2.36 12.08 9.79
N ASN A 36 2.66 11.33 10.84
CA ASN A 36 2.50 11.81 12.21
C ASN A 36 3.81 12.34 12.81
N ASN A 37 4.91 12.34 12.05
CA ASN A 37 6.22 12.74 12.50
C ASN A 37 6.53 14.20 12.12
N LYS A 38 6.68 15.07 13.13
CA LYS A 38 6.93 16.51 12.95
C LYS A 38 8.26 16.82 12.25
N ILE A 39 9.29 15.98 12.43
CA ILE A 39 10.58 16.17 11.76
C ILE A 39 10.46 15.88 10.27
N ILE A 40 9.75 14.81 9.88
CA ILE A 40 9.42 14.57 8.46
C ILE A 40 8.60 15.72 7.90
N LEU A 41 7.57 16.18 8.64
CA LEU A 41 6.75 17.31 8.22
C LEU A 41 7.58 18.56 7.93
N ASN A 42 8.52 18.91 8.82
CA ASN A 42 9.41 20.05 8.64
C ASN A 42 10.32 19.85 7.41
N ARG A 43 10.87 18.64 7.21
CA ARG A 43 11.71 18.33 6.04
C ARG A 43 10.95 18.43 4.73
N LEU A 44 9.65 18.12 4.71
CA LEU A 44 8.82 18.20 3.50
C LEU A 44 8.68 19.64 2.97
N GLN A 45 8.84 20.68 3.82
CA GLN A 45 8.82 22.09 3.40
C GLN A 45 9.89 22.41 2.35
N ASN A 46 11.00 21.67 2.36
CA ASN A 46 12.11 21.82 1.41
C ASN A 46 11.96 20.89 0.19
N THR A 47 10.77 20.34 -0.03
CA THR A 47 10.47 19.44 -1.14
C THR A 47 9.24 19.91 -1.89
N LYS A 48 8.91 19.24 -2.99
CA LYS A 48 7.66 19.48 -3.73
C LYS A 48 6.49 18.60 -3.24
N TRP A 49 6.70 17.79 -2.21
CA TRP A 49 5.63 17.04 -1.57
C TRP A 49 4.74 17.97 -0.73
N ILE A 50 3.44 17.76 -0.82
CA ILE A 50 2.45 18.40 0.05
C ILE A 50 2.36 17.56 1.33
N GLY A 51 2.97 18.06 2.41
CA GLY A 51 2.97 17.38 3.70
C GLY A 51 1.63 17.50 4.42
N ILE A 52 1.06 16.36 4.82
CA ILE A 52 -0.16 16.28 5.61
C ILE A 52 0.18 15.69 6.98
N PHE A 53 -0.04 16.49 8.03
CA PHE A 53 0.19 16.05 9.39
C PHE A 53 -1.07 15.36 9.94
N ASP A 54 -0.94 14.07 10.23
CA ASP A 54 -1.98 13.29 10.91
C ASP A 54 -1.63 13.24 12.39
N ASN A 55 -2.42 13.90 13.24
CA ASN A 55 -2.16 14.06 14.68
C ASN A 55 -2.43 12.75 15.48
N LYS A 56 -2.00 11.61 14.93
CA LYS A 56 -1.95 10.33 15.64
C LYS A 56 -0.71 10.31 16.50
N GLN A 57 -0.88 9.99 17.77
CA GLN A 57 0.20 9.96 18.74
C GLN A 57 1.38 9.13 18.21
N ILE A 58 2.56 9.77 18.11
CA ILE A 58 3.81 9.03 17.98
C ILE A 58 4.06 8.45 19.37
N MET A 59 3.95 7.14 19.52
CA MET A 59 4.41 6.51 20.74
C MET A 59 5.94 6.44 20.65
N GLU A 60 6.60 7.45 21.20
CA GLU A 60 8.06 7.48 21.34
C GLU A 60 8.44 6.70 22.61
N ASN A 61 9.25 5.65 22.42
CA ASN A 61 10.18 5.07 23.39
C ASN A 61 9.69 4.88 24.84
N ASN A 62 8.70 4.01 25.06
CA ASN A 62 8.62 3.29 26.33
C ASN A 62 8.90 1.81 26.02
N ASP A 63 10.10 1.33 26.41
CA ASP A 63 10.69 -0.03 26.56
C ASP A 63 10.22 -1.25 25.75
N ASN A 64 9.10 -1.18 25.04
CA ASN A 64 8.64 -2.07 23.99
C ASN A 64 8.56 -1.28 22.68
N ASP A 65 9.72 -0.90 22.13
CA ASP A 65 9.99 -0.26 20.82
C ASP A 65 9.27 -0.92 19.61
N ASN A 66 8.65 -2.05 19.90
CA ASN A 66 8.13 -3.08 19.05
C ASN A 66 6.61 -3.03 18.86
N ASP A 67 5.83 -2.57 19.85
CA ASP A 67 4.37 -2.39 19.74
C ASP A 67 4.04 -1.05 19.06
N ASN A 68 4.87 -0.03 19.32
CA ASN A 68 4.83 1.27 18.65
C ASN A 68 4.99 1.12 17.13
N ALA A 69 5.84 0.20 16.69
CA ALA A 69 6.03 -0.14 15.29
C ALA A 69 4.77 -0.77 14.66
N ILE A 70 4.00 -1.56 15.42
CA ILE A 70 2.76 -2.18 14.94
C ILE A 70 1.69 -1.11 14.75
N VAL A 71 1.46 -0.26 15.75
CA VAL A 71 0.48 0.84 15.68
C VAL A 71 0.79 1.78 14.53
N SER A 72 2.05 2.20 14.40
CA SER A 72 2.51 3.05 13.31
C SER A 72 2.33 2.38 11.95
N CYS A 73 2.64 1.08 11.86
CA CYS A 73 2.39 0.31 10.64
C CYS A 73 0.90 0.28 10.29
N MET A 74 0.01 0.02 11.26
CA MET A 74 -1.45 0.00 11.03
C MET A 74 -1.96 1.36 10.55
N ALA A 75 -1.52 2.47 11.16
CA ALA A 75 -1.86 3.81 10.71
C ALA A 75 -1.44 4.06 9.26
N SER A 76 -0.21 3.65 8.90
CA SER A 76 0.26 3.72 7.50
C SER A 76 -0.56 2.84 6.55
N LYS A 77 -1.05 1.69 7.01
CA LYS A 77 -1.89 0.79 6.20
C LYS A 77 -3.23 1.44 5.91
N HIS A 78 -3.82 2.12 6.88
CA HIS A 78 -5.08 2.82 6.68
C HIS A 78 -4.98 3.87 5.56
N VAL A 79 -4.00 4.78 5.62
CA VAL A 79 -3.75 5.76 4.54
C VAL A 79 -3.58 5.04 3.21
N LYS A 80 -2.74 4.00 3.19
CA LYS A 80 -2.43 3.23 1.99
C LYS A 80 -3.68 2.62 1.35
N VAL A 81 -4.57 2.00 2.12
CA VAL A 81 -5.66 1.18 1.56
C VAL A 81 -7.02 1.87 1.55
N CYS A 82 -7.24 2.90 2.38
CA CYS A 82 -8.50 3.65 2.46
C CYS A 82 -8.35 5.12 2.03
N PRO A 83 -7.82 5.43 0.82
CA PRO A 83 -7.64 6.83 0.42
C PRO A 83 -8.96 7.61 0.30
N GLN A 84 -10.10 6.93 0.14
CA GLN A 84 -11.43 7.56 0.10
C GLN A 84 -11.81 8.30 1.38
N GLU A 85 -11.16 8.00 2.50
CA GLU A 85 -11.45 8.62 3.79
C GLU A 85 -10.69 9.94 4.01
N TYR A 86 -9.79 10.29 3.08
CA TYR A 86 -8.94 11.48 3.19
C TYR A 86 -9.42 12.55 2.22
N ASN A 87 -9.74 13.73 2.74
CA ASN A 87 -10.25 14.86 1.94
C ASN A 87 -9.28 15.25 0.82
N GLU A 88 -7.98 15.15 1.09
CA GLU A 88 -6.93 15.42 0.13
C GLU A 88 -6.97 14.46 -1.06
N LEU A 89 -7.39 13.20 -0.86
CA LEU A 89 -7.29 12.14 -1.87
C LEU A 89 -8.62 11.79 -2.53
N LYS A 90 -9.74 11.86 -1.82
CA LYS A 90 -11.05 11.37 -2.29
C LYS A 90 -11.62 12.12 -3.50
N GLN A 91 -11.10 13.31 -3.80
CA GLN A 91 -11.50 14.15 -4.92
C GLN A 91 -10.89 13.74 -6.28
N TYR A 92 -9.89 12.85 -6.28
CA TYR A 92 -9.20 12.43 -7.51
C TYR A 92 -9.85 11.21 -8.14
N ASP A 93 -9.99 11.22 -9.46
CA ASP A 93 -10.45 10.09 -10.26
C ASP A 93 -9.48 8.91 -10.19
N TYR A 94 -8.18 9.22 -10.12
CA TYR A 94 -7.11 8.25 -10.12
C TYR A 94 -6.11 8.53 -9.01
N LEU A 95 -5.62 7.49 -8.36
CA LEU A 95 -4.62 7.60 -7.30
C LEU A 95 -3.46 6.64 -7.52
N CYS A 96 -2.24 7.11 -7.26
CA CYS A 96 -1.04 6.30 -7.28
C CYS A 96 -0.37 6.31 -5.90
N TYR A 97 -0.45 5.18 -5.19
CA TYR A 97 0.29 4.97 -3.94
C TYR A 97 1.67 4.40 -4.24
N LEU A 98 2.70 4.91 -3.57
CA LEU A 98 4.06 4.36 -3.61
C LEU A 98 4.63 4.21 -2.19
N ASP A 99 5.23 3.06 -1.90
CA ASP A 99 6.08 2.87 -0.72
C ASP A 99 7.32 3.77 -0.83
N SER A 100 7.70 4.42 0.27
CA SER A 100 8.79 5.41 0.31
C SER A 100 10.18 4.85 -0.05
N LYS A 101 10.29 3.52 -0.15
CA LYS A 101 11.54 2.81 -0.51
C LYS A 101 11.65 2.53 -2.01
N LEU A 102 10.58 2.74 -2.78
CA LEU A 102 10.60 2.50 -4.22
C LEU A 102 11.38 3.59 -4.96
N LYS A 103 11.89 3.22 -6.14
CA LYS A 103 12.40 4.18 -7.11
C LYS A 103 11.25 5.08 -7.61
N LYS A 104 11.62 6.22 -8.19
CA LYS A 104 10.68 7.14 -8.83
C LYS A 104 9.84 6.41 -9.89
N VAL A 105 8.53 6.58 -9.81
CA VAL A 105 7.57 6.03 -10.78
C VAL A 105 7.66 6.83 -12.08
N ASN A 106 7.60 6.14 -13.21
CA ASN A 106 7.55 6.75 -14.53
C ASN A 106 6.12 7.27 -14.80
N GLU A 107 5.97 8.59 -14.93
CA GLU A 107 4.68 9.23 -15.19
C GLU A 107 4.04 8.77 -16.50
N ASN A 108 4.80 8.65 -17.58
CA ASN A 108 4.29 8.20 -18.89
C ASN A 108 3.78 6.75 -18.82
N PHE A 109 4.46 5.90 -18.05
CA PHE A 109 3.98 4.54 -17.79
C PHE A 109 2.61 4.58 -17.10
N LEU A 110 2.48 5.41 -16.06
CA LEU A 110 1.25 5.50 -15.29
C LEU A 110 0.08 6.00 -16.14
N GLU A 111 0.28 7.06 -16.94
CA GLU A 111 -0.76 7.60 -17.82
C GLU A 111 -1.21 6.59 -18.88
N LYS A 112 -0.26 5.86 -19.48
CA LYS A 112 -0.57 4.79 -20.43
C LYS A 112 -1.40 3.68 -19.78
N TYR A 113 -1.09 3.32 -18.53
CA TYR A 113 -1.78 2.25 -17.81
C TYR A 113 -3.17 2.67 -17.34
N ILE A 114 -3.34 3.93 -16.92
CA ILE A 114 -4.65 4.51 -16.66
C ILE A 114 -5.50 4.43 -17.91
N HIS A 115 -4.98 4.88 -19.06
CA HIS A 115 -5.73 4.83 -20.32
C HIS A 115 -6.16 3.40 -20.67
N LYS A 116 -5.17 2.50 -20.79
CA LYS A 116 -5.40 1.13 -21.21
C LYS A 116 -6.31 0.37 -20.24
N PHE A 117 -5.97 0.34 -18.96
CA PHE A 117 -6.62 -0.58 -18.03
C PHE A 117 -7.84 0.00 -17.33
N PHE A 118 -7.93 1.32 -17.14
CA PHE A 118 -9.09 1.92 -16.49
C PHE A 118 -10.12 2.45 -17.47
N ILE A 119 -9.70 3.04 -18.60
CA ILE A 119 -10.63 3.64 -19.55
C ILE A 119 -11.12 2.58 -20.54
N GLU A 120 -10.19 1.86 -21.19
CA GLU A 120 -10.58 0.88 -22.21
C GLU A 120 -11.09 -0.44 -21.61
N ASN A 121 -10.53 -0.88 -20.47
CA ASN A 121 -10.79 -2.21 -19.90
C ASN A 121 -11.58 -2.17 -18.57
N ASN A 122 -11.83 -0.97 -18.02
CA ASN A 122 -12.60 -0.75 -16.81
C ASN A 122 -12.16 -1.59 -15.59
N PHE A 123 -10.85 -1.74 -15.36
CA PHE A 123 -10.33 -2.29 -14.11
C PHE A 123 -10.45 -1.27 -12.96
N ALA A 124 -10.55 -1.77 -11.72
CA ALA A 124 -10.58 -0.94 -10.52
C ALA A 124 -9.17 -0.63 -10.01
N LEU A 125 -8.29 -1.63 -10.02
CA LEU A 125 -7.00 -1.55 -9.33
C LEU A 125 -5.91 -2.25 -10.15
N LEU A 126 -4.77 -1.58 -10.31
CA LEU A 126 -3.56 -2.13 -10.92
C LEU A 126 -2.46 -2.21 -9.88
N LEU A 127 -1.71 -3.30 -9.93
CA LEU A 127 -0.57 -3.55 -9.05
C LEU A 127 0.33 -4.59 -9.68
N ARG A 128 1.61 -4.54 -9.32
CA ARG A 128 2.62 -5.35 -9.98
C ARG A 128 2.62 -6.76 -9.39
N ARG A 129 2.77 -7.76 -10.26
CA ARG A 129 3.09 -9.14 -9.85
C ARG A 129 4.37 -9.16 -9.01
N HIS A 130 4.40 -10.08 -8.04
CA HIS A 130 5.60 -10.31 -7.27
C HIS A 130 6.70 -10.86 -8.17
N TRP A 131 7.88 -10.24 -8.11
CA TRP A 131 9.05 -10.56 -8.94
C TRP A 131 9.76 -11.86 -8.61
N PHE A 132 9.72 -12.33 -7.35
CA PHE A 132 10.58 -13.43 -6.87
C PHE A 132 9.91 -14.35 -5.83
N VAL A 133 8.68 -14.05 -5.40
CA VAL A 133 7.99 -14.89 -4.41
C VAL A 133 7.07 -15.77 -5.21
N GLU A 134 7.23 -17.08 -5.04
CA GLU A 134 6.33 -18.07 -5.62
C GLU A 134 4.90 -17.72 -5.25
N PRO A 135 3.92 -17.99 -6.13
CA PRO A 135 2.58 -17.47 -5.92
C PRO A 135 1.78 -18.39 -5.00
N ASN A 136 2.31 -18.55 -3.78
CA ASN A 136 1.83 -19.33 -2.66
C ASN A 136 1.90 -18.46 -1.40
N ILE A 137 0.86 -18.52 -0.55
CA ILE A 137 0.75 -17.69 0.64
C ILE A 137 1.83 -17.98 1.69
N TRP A 138 2.26 -19.24 1.81
CA TRP A 138 3.33 -19.64 2.73
C TRP A 138 4.70 -19.15 2.25
N SER A 139 4.93 -19.03 0.95
CA SER A 139 6.14 -18.39 0.41
C SER A 139 6.20 -16.91 0.78
N GLU A 140 5.08 -16.18 0.73
CA GLU A 140 4.98 -14.80 1.23
C GLU A 140 5.20 -14.73 2.75
N TYR A 141 4.55 -15.61 3.52
CA TYR A 141 4.74 -15.70 4.96
C TYR A 141 6.21 -15.94 5.32
N ASN A 142 6.85 -16.96 4.74
CA ASN A 142 8.24 -17.30 5.00
C ASN A 142 9.19 -16.15 4.64
N GLN A 143 8.95 -15.47 3.51
CA GLN A 143 9.74 -14.30 3.13
C GLN A 143 9.56 -13.15 4.12
N SER A 144 8.35 -12.94 4.65
CA SER A 144 8.10 -11.91 5.64
C SER A 144 8.77 -12.20 6.99
N MET A 145 8.87 -13.46 7.38
CA MET A 145 9.49 -13.87 8.65
C MET A 145 10.99 -13.56 8.71
N LYS A 146 11.63 -13.19 7.59
CA LYS A 146 13.01 -12.67 7.58
C LYS A 146 13.15 -11.27 8.19
N GLN A 147 12.05 -10.59 8.51
CA GLN A 147 12.06 -9.26 9.13
C GLN A 147 11.50 -9.32 10.56
N PRO A 148 12.26 -8.90 11.60
CA PRO A 148 11.88 -9.07 13.01
C PRO A 148 10.50 -8.53 13.38
N ARG A 149 10.09 -7.40 12.79
CA ARG A 149 8.77 -6.80 13.07
C ARG A 149 7.59 -7.72 12.74
N TYR A 150 7.73 -8.59 11.74
CA TYR A 150 6.66 -9.48 11.31
C TYR A 150 6.61 -10.76 12.16
N GLN A 151 7.75 -11.22 12.69
CA GLN A 151 7.81 -12.42 13.52
C GLN A 151 6.89 -12.33 14.75
N LYS A 152 6.69 -11.12 15.30
CA LYS A 152 5.82 -10.88 16.47
C LYS A 152 4.36 -11.26 16.25
N GLN A 153 3.87 -11.09 15.02
CA GLN A 153 2.49 -11.43 14.64
C GLN A 153 2.43 -12.75 13.84
N SER A 154 3.51 -13.54 13.84
CA SER A 154 3.59 -14.84 13.13
C SER A 154 2.38 -15.74 13.40
N ARG A 155 2.05 -15.96 14.68
CA ARG A 155 0.88 -16.76 15.08
C ARG A 155 -0.43 -16.18 14.57
N GLN A 156 -0.57 -14.85 14.56
CA GLN A 156 -1.77 -14.17 14.02
C GLN A 156 -1.88 -14.40 12.51
N TYR A 157 -0.77 -14.26 11.77
CA TYR A 157 -0.74 -14.53 10.33
C TYR A 157 -1.12 -15.97 10.02
N THR A 158 -0.55 -16.96 10.71
CA THR A 158 -0.87 -18.37 10.51
C THR A 158 -2.34 -18.66 10.79
N LYS A 159 -2.89 -18.13 11.89
CA LYS A 159 -4.33 -18.26 12.22
C LYS A 159 -5.20 -17.64 11.12
N TYR A 160 -4.86 -16.44 10.66
CA TYR A 160 -5.58 -15.75 9.59
C TYR A 160 -5.51 -16.55 8.27
N ILE A 161 -4.32 -16.98 7.84
CA ILE A 161 -4.11 -17.79 6.62
C ILE A 161 -4.97 -19.06 6.66
N ASN A 162 -4.90 -19.81 7.77
CA ASN A 162 -5.68 -21.04 7.93
C ASN A 162 -7.19 -20.78 7.92
N LYS A 163 -7.65 -19.68 8.54
CA LYS A 163 -9.05 -19.25 8.49
C LYS A 163 -9.50 -18.98 7.06
N GLN A 164 -8.72 -18.23 6.27
CA GLN A 164 -9.07 -17.92 4.88
C GLN A 164 -9.11 -19.17 3.99
N ILE A 165 -8.17 -20.10 4.19
CA ILE A 165 -8.16 -21.40 3.47
C ILE A 165 -9.37 -22.24 3.87
N LYS A 166 -9.68 -22.34 5.16
CA LYS A 166 -10.88 -23.04 5.66
C LYS A 166 -12.17 -22.46 5.07
N ASN A 167 -12.19 -21.15 4.81
CA ASN A 167 -13.31 -20.45 4.19
C ASN A 167 -13.35 -20.59 2.65
N GLY A 168 -12.51 -21.44 2.06
CA GLY A 168 -12.56 -21.80 0.64
C GLY A 168 -11.63 -20.97 -0.27
N LEU A 169 -10.81 -20.07 0.28
CA LEU A 169 -9.81 -19.37 -0.52
C LEU A 169 -8.57 -20.22 -0.75
N LEU A 170 -7.91 -20.02 -1.89
CA LEU A 170 -6.80 -20.85 -2.31
C LEU A 170 -5.49 -20.39 -1.68
N GLU A 171 -4.65 -21.35 -1.28
CA GLU A 171 -3.28 -21.09 -0.84
C GLU A 171 -2.33 -20.73 -1.99
N LYS A 172 -2.69 -21.08 -3.23
CA LYS A 172 -1.94 -20.80 -4.47
C LYS A 172 -2.77 -19.92 -5.38
N THR A 173 -2.09 -19.07 -6.14
CA THR A 173 -2.72 -18.14 -7.09
C THR A 173 -1.86 -18.05 -8.34
N TYR A 174 -2.41 -17.68 -9.49
CA TYR A 174 -1.57 -17.44 -10.68
C TYR A 174 -0.84 -16.10 -10.61
N TYR A 175 -1.44 -15.10 -9.94
CA TYR A 175 -0.94 -13.73 -9.93
C TYR A 175 -0.75 -13.20 -8.50
N HIS A 176 0.27 -13.68 -7.80
CA HIS A 176 0.71 -13.05 -6.54
C HIS A 176 1.30 -11.67 -6.84
N CYS A 177 0.99 -10.68 -6.00
CA CYS A 177 1.30 -9.29 -6.27
C CYS A 177 2.00 -8.62 -5.10
N CYS A 178 2.94 -7.73 -5.41
CA CYS A 178 3.51 -6.84 -4.42
C CYS A 178 2.59 -5.63 -4.21
N THR A 179 2.50 -5.16 -2.97
CA THR A 179 1.59 -4.07 -2.61
C THR A 179 2.29 -2.73 -2.48
N GLY A 180 3.55 -2.62 -2.91
CA GLY A 180 4.36 -1.41 -2.77
C GLY A 180 3.95 -0.27 -3.70
N LEU A 181 3.39 -0.59 -4.86
CA LEU A 181 2.85 0.36 -5.83
C LEU A 181 1.41 -0.03 -6.14
N LEU A 182 0.48 0.91 -5.99
CA LEU A 182 -0.95 0.69 -6.26
C LEU A 182 -1.47 1.83 -7.11
N ILE A 183 -2.12 1.49 -8.22
CA ILE A 183 -2.78 2.45 -9.11
C ILE A 183 -4.27 2.17 -9.00
N ARG A 184 -5.08 3.18 -8.66
CA ARG A 184 -6.52 3.04 -8.41
C ARG A 184 -7.34 3.88 -9.37
N ASN A 185 -8.46 3.30 -9.81
CA ASN A 185 -9.56 3.99 -10.46
C ASN A 185 -10.64 4.27 -9.42
N MET A 186 -10.63 5.47 -8.84
CA MET A 186 -11.58 5.86 -7.80
C MET A 186 -13.00 6.04 -8.33
N LYS A 187 -13.18 6.13 -9.66
CA LYS A 187 -14.49 6.13 -10.31
C LYS A 187 -15.10 4.75 -10.46
N HIS A 188 -14.30 3.68 -10.34
CA HIS A 188 -14.80 2.33 -10.52
C HIS A 188 -15.68 1.93 -9.32
N PRO A 189 -16.92 1.43 -9.52
CA PRO A 189 -17.87 1.16 -8.44
C PRO A 189 -17.34 0.16 -7.40
N LYS A 190 -16.48 -0.78 -7.80
CA LYS A 190 -15.83 -1.75 -6.89
C LYS A 190 -14.63 -1.23 -6.10
N MET A 191 -14.12 -0.03 -6.37
CA MET A 191 -12.88 0.41 -5.73
C MET A 191 -13.06 0.61 -4.21
N ILE A 192 -14.21 1.15 -3.79
CA ILE A 192 -14.51 1.33 -2.36
C ILE A 192 -14.67 -0.02 -1.66
N ASP A 193 -15.38 -0.97 -2.27
CA ASP A 193 -15.50 -2.34 -1.75
C ASP A 193 -14.12 -2.99 -1.57
N ILE A 194 -13.26 -2.90 -2.59
CA ILE A 194 -11.89 -3.45 -2.52
C ILE A 194 -11.09 -2.83 -1.38
N ASN A 195 -11.14 -1.51 -1.23
CA ASN A 195 -10.42 -0.78 -0.18
C ASN A 195 -10.90 -1.21 1.22
N ASN A 196 -12.22 -1.22 1.44
CA ASN A 196 -12.83 -1.56 2.72
C ASN A 196 -12.59 -3.03 3.09
N THR A 197 -12.82 -3.96 2.15
CA THR A 197 -12.53 -5.38 2.37
C THR A 197 -11.05 -5.59 2.64
N TRP A 198 -10.15 -4.92 1.91
CA TRP A 198 -8.73 -5.08 2.20
C TRP A 198 -8.35 -4.59 3.59
N TYR A 199 -8.90 -3.44 4.02
CA TYR A 199 -8.63 -2.94 5.36
C TYR A 199 -9.15 -3.87 6.46
N GLN A 200 -10.37 -4.41 6.31
CA GLN A 200 -10.91 -5.42 7.23
C GLN A 200 -9.99 -6.65 7.32
N HIS A 201 -9.51 -7.15 6.19
CA HIS A 201 -8.55 -8.25 6.18
C HIS A 201 -7.20 -7.87 6.81
N ILE A 202 -6.76 -6.61 6.72
CA ILE A 202 -5.56 -6.12 7.43
C ILE A 202 -5.80 -6.10 8.94
N GLN A 203 -6.97 -5.66 9.40
CA GLN A 203 -7.32 -5.65 10.82
C GLN A 203 -7.31 -7.07 11.42
N GLU A 204 -7.78 -8.08 10.67
CA GLU A 204 -7.70 -9.48 11.10
C GLU A 204 -6.28 -10.06 10.98
N CYS A 205 -5.58 -9.80 9.87
CA CYS A 205 -4.28 -10.38 9.57
C CYS A 205 -3.16 -9.78 10.44
N GLY A 206 -3.16 -8.47 10.66
CA GLY A 206 -2.05 -7.70 11.23
C GLY A 206 -1.25 -6.93 10.17
N ILE A 207 -0.05 -6.45 10.52
CA ILE A 207 0.67 -5.45 9.71
C ILE A 207 1.18 -5.94 8.34
N GLN A 208 1.00 -7.22 8.03
CA GLN A 208 1.28 -7.84 6.74
C GLN A 208 0.16 -7.64 5.72
N CYS A 209 0.06 -6.43 5.17
CA CYS A 209 -0.95 -6.11 4.16
C CYS A 209 -0.83 -6.92 2.85
N GLN A 210 0.32 -7.54 2.59
CA GLN A 210 0.53 -8.36 1.39
C GLN A 210 -0.05 -9.77 1.57
N ILE A 211 0.09 -10.38 2.75
CA ILE A 211 -0.59 -11.63 3.13
C ILE A 211 -2.11 -11.43 3.07
N SER A 212 -2.62 -10.33 3.62
CA SER A 212 -4.06 -10.06 3.54
C SER A 212 -4.53 -9.87 2.10
N PHE A 213 -3.78 -9.12 1.28
CA PHE A 213 -4.13 -8.87 -0.12
C PHE A 213 -4.11 -10.13 -0.99
N PHE A 214 -3.25 -11.10 -0.66
CA PHE A 214 -3.19 -12.39 -1.36
C PHE A 214 -4.57 -13.07 -1.46
N PHE A 215 -5.37 -12.92 -0.40
CA PHE A 215 -6.73 -13.45 -0.33
C PHE A 215 -7.75 -12.47 -0.91
N VAL A 216 -7.68 -11.19 -0.57
CA VAL A 216 -8.61 -10.15 -1.06
C VAL A 216 -8.68 -10.14 -2.59
N LYS A 217 -7.54 -10.25 -3.27
CA LYS A 217 -7.54 -10.26 -4.75
C LYS A 217 -8.33 -11.41 -5.35
N GLN A 218 -8.50 -12.52 -4.63
CA GLN A 218 -9.27 -13.69 -5.11
C GLN A 218 -10.76 -13.36 -5.12
N LEU A 219 -11.23 -12.59 -4.13
CA LEU A 219 -12.62 -12.15 -4.00
C LEU A 219 -13.02 -11.15 -5.10
N PHE A 220 -12.07 -10.37 -5.60
CA PHE A 220 -12.29 -9.35 -6.63
C PHE A 220 -11.62 -9.73 -7.96
N LYS A 221 -11.52 -11.03 -8.26
CA LYS A 221 -11.02 -11.53 -9.55
C LYS A 221 -11.87 -10.91 -10.68
N GLY A 222 -11.21 -10.28 -11.64
CA GLY A 222 -11.85 -9.55 -12.74
C GLY A 222 -11.82 -8.03 -12.60
N TYR A 223 -11.65 -7.49 -11.40
CA TYR A 223 -11.55 -6.03 -11.18
C TYR A 223 -10.12 -5.57 -10.88
N ILE A 224 -9.20 -6.51 -10.64
CA ILE A 224 -7.80 -6.23 -10.32
C ILE A 224 -6.93 -6.76 -11.45
N TYR A 225 -6.09 -5.89 -12.02
CA TYR A 225 -5.14 -6.27 -13.07
C TYR A 225 -3.70 -6.35 -12.54
N PRO A 226 -3.09 -7.54 -12.56
CA PRO A 226 -1.73 -7.76 -12.08
C PRO A 226 -0.69 -7.62 -13.21
N PHE A 227 -0.04 -6.46 -13.33
CA PHE A 227 0.93 -6.20 -14.40
C PHE A 227 2.34 -6.71 -14.09
N THR A 228 3.21 -6.86 -15.09
CA THR A 228 4.57 -7.43 -14.94
C THR A 228 5.70 -6.42 -15.16
N GLU A 229 5.40 -5.37 -15.91
CA GLU A 229 6.35 -4.35 -16.35
C GLU A 229 6.99 -3.60 -15.17
N ILE A 230 8.15 -3.01 -15.43
CA ILE A 230 8.88 -2.20 -14.44
C ILE A 230 8.38 -0.75 -14.55
N PRO A 231 7.68 -0.23 -13.53
CA PRO A 231 7.01 1.07 -13.60
C PRO A 231 7.93 2.23 -13.20
N PHE A 232 9.23 2.00 -13.05
CA PHE A 232 10.17 2.96 -12.45
C PHE A 232 11.08 3.58 -13.50
N THR A 233 11.56 4.80 -13.25
CA THR A 233 12.63 5.40 -14.05
C THR A 233 13.93 4.59 -13.88
N LYS A 234 14.79 4.62 -14.90
CA LYS A 234 16.10 3.95 -14.85
C LYS A 234 16.94 4.52 -13.72
#